data_AF-A0A7X3WJI1-F1
#
_entry.id   AF-A0A7X3WJI1-F1
#
_cell.length_a   1.000
_cell.length_b   1.000
_cell.length_c   1.000
_cell.angle_alpha   90.00
_cell.angle_beta   90.00
_cell.angle_gamma   90.00
#
_symmetry.space_group_name_H-M   'P 1'
#
loop_
_entity.id
_entity.type
_entity.pdbx_description
1 polymer ?
#
loop_
_entity_poly.entity_id
_entity_poly.type
_entity_poly.pdbx_seq_one_letter_code
_entity_poly.pdbx_strand_id
1 'polypeptide(L)'
;MYHRISLCLCSILLFMCLVGWIGSWKQSIRTGNDAYWKQEYDAAVNAYQTAVSEKPENPITYHNLGTAYYKIGNFRKASTAFQTSLLKGDTHNPADIYYNLGNAQFQLRDYTAAIMSYEDALDLNPHDSDAKHNLALARQLLKQQLNMTQQQQKESGEKTEEAENDPTNLSKAETEQLLELLTKNENQRRQKILKQKLDSGYRRDKDW
;
A
#
# COMPACT_ATOMS: atom_id res chain seq x y z
N MET A 1 -47.30 -16.66 -38.98
CA MET A 1 -46.50 -15.42 -38.82
C MET A 1 -46.23 -15.08 -37.35
N TYR A 2 -47.22 -15.14 -36.44
CA TYR A 2 -47.05 -14.80 -35.02
C TYR A 2 -45.99 -15.61 -34.25
N HIS A 3 -45.82 -16.90 -34.55
CA HIS A 3 -44.89 -17.77 -33.82
C HIS A 3 -43.41 -17.40 -34.03
N ARG A 4 -43.05 -16.84 -35.19
CA ARG A 4 -41.67 -16.42 -35.51
C ARG A 4 -41.30 -15.09 -34.85
N ILE A 5 -42.27 -14.20 -34.66
CA ILE A 5 -42.08 -12.90 -34.01
C ILE A 5 -41.89 -13.08 -32.49
N SER A 6 -42.64 -14.01 -31.88
CA SER A 6 -42.54 -14.31 -30.44
C SER A 6 -41.20 -14.93 -30.03
N LEU A 7 -40.60 -15.80 -30.86
CA LEU A 7 -39.27 -16.34 -30.58
C LEU A 7 -38.16 -15.28 -30.70
N CYS A 8 -38.32 -14.32 -31.63
CA CYS A 8 -37.36 -13.24 -31.84
C CYS A 8 -37.36 -12.21 -30.71
N LEU A 9 -38.53 -11.93 -30.12
CA LEU A 9 -38.66 -11.06 -28.95
C LEU A 9 -38.07 -11.70 -27.67
N CYS A 10 -38.28 -13.00 -27.47
CA CYS A 10 -37.66 -13.72 -26.35
C CYS A 10 -36.13 -13.81 -26.46
N SER A 11 -35.57 -13.96 -27.66
CA SER A 11 -34.12 -13.98 -27.85
C SER A 11 -33.49 -12.60 -27.67
N ILE A 12 -34.16 -11.51 -28.07
CA ILE A 12 -33.70 -10.14 -27.83
C ILE A 12 -33.78 -9.79 -26.32
N LEU A 13 -34.82 -10.22 -25.61
CA LEU A 13 -34.93 -10.03 -24.16
C LEU A 13 -33.90 -10.85 -23.38
N LEU A 14 -33.61 -12.09 -23.80
CA LEU A 14 -32.50 -12.88 -23.24
C LEU A 14 -31.14 -12.24 -23.55
N PHE A 15 -30.98 -11.60 -24.70
CA PHE A 15 -29.77 -10.85 -25.04
C PHE A 15 -29.65 -9.54 -24.24
N MET A 16 -30.75 -8.84 -23.98
CA MET A 16 -30.76 -7.64 -23.13
C MET A 16 -30.51 -7.97 -21.65
N CYS A 17 -30.94 -9.14 -21.16
CA CYS A 17 -30.57 -9.62 -19.82
C CYS A 17 -29.10 -10.07 -19.73
N LEU A 18 -28.49 -10.50 -20.84
CA LEU A 18 -27.06 -10.85 -20.89
C LEU A 18 -26.15 -9.62 -21.09
N VAL A 19 -26.64 -8.55 -21.72
CA VAL A 19 -25.85 -7.35 -22.05
C VAL A 19 -26.10 -6.19 -21.06
N GLY A 20 -27.22 -6.20 -20.33
CA GLY A 20 -27.61 -5.14 -19.38
C GLY A 20 -26.91 -5.17 -18.02
N TRP A 21 -26.07 -6.18 -17.76
CA TRP A 21 -25.35 -6.31 -16.49
C TRP A 21 -23.87 -6.66 -16.68
N ILE A 22 -23.30 -6.33 -17.84
CA ILE A 22 -21.85 -6.16 -17.94
C ILE A 22 -21.60 -4.69 -17.62
N GLY A 23 -21.61 -4.37 -16.33
CA GLY A 23 -21.12 -3.09 -15.87
C GLY A 23 -19.69 -2.93 -16.39
N SER A 24 -19.45 -1.84 -17.12
CA SER A 24 -18.11 -1.55 -17.60
C SER A 24 -17.30 -1.12 -16.39
N TRP A 25 -16.37 -1.94 -15.92
CA TRP A 25 -15.45 -1.58 -14.83
C TRP A 25 -14.78 -0.23 -15.03
N LYS A 26 -14.60 0.19 -16.29
CA LYS A 26 -14.14 1.54 -16.65
C LYS A 26 -15.10 2.63 -16.22
N GLN A 27 -16.42 2.41 -16.39
CA GLN A 27 -17.45 3.31 -15.91
C GLN A 27 -17.46 3.35 -14.38
N SER A 28 -17.36 2.20 -13.71
CA SER A 28 -17.27 2.12 -12.25
C SER A 28 -16.04 2.87 -11.71
N ILE A 29 -14.88 2.78 -12.37
CA ILE A 29 -13.70 3.61 -12.07
C ILE A 29 -13.99 5.10 -12.30
N ARG A 30 -14.63 5.48 -13.42
CA ARG A 30 -14.94 6.90 -13.70
C ARG A 30 -15.85 7.50 -12.64
N THR A 31 -16.91 6.78 -12.27
CA THR A 31 -17.82 7.17 -11.19
C THR A 31 -17.06 7.31 -9.86
N GLY A 32 -16.19 6.34 -9.55
CA GLY A 32 -15.37 6.40 -8.35
C GLY A 32 -14.41 7.60 -8.34
N ASN A 33 -13.78 7.90 -9.48
CA ASN A 33 -12.90 9.06 -9.63
C ASN A 33 -13.69 10.37 -9.45
N ASP A 34 -14.87 10.51 -10.07
CA ASP A 34 -15.72 11.70 -9.96
C ASP A 34 -16.18 11.93 -8.50
N ALA A 35 -16.65 10.88 -7.83
CA ALA A 35 -16.99 10.92 -6.41
C ALA A 35 -15.77 11.31 -5.55
N TYR A 36 -14.59 10.76 -5.86
CA TYR A 36 -13.36 11.09 -5.15
C TYR A 36 -12.99 12.57 -5.29
N TRP A 37 -13.09 13.15 -6.49
CA TRP A 37 -12.84 14.58 -6.73
C TRP A 37 -13.84 15.48 -6.01
N LYS A 38 -15.09 15.03 -5.87
CA LYS A 38 -16.14 15.68 -5.07
C LYS A 38 -15.99 15.48 -3.55
N GLN A 39 -14.97 14.71 -3.12
CA GLN A 39 -14.73 14.33 -1.73
C GLN A 39 -15.82 13.43 -1.13
N GLU A 40 -16.64 12.80 -1.97
CA GLU A 40 -17.65 11.81 -1.60
C GLU A 40 -16.99 10.43 -1.48
N TYR A 41 -16.09 10.28 -0.49
CA TYR A 41 -15.18 9.14 -0.44
C TYR A 41 -15.87 7.79 -0.23
N ASP A 42 -16.98 7.73 0.52
CA ASP A 42 -17.77 6.50 0.66
C ASP A 42 -18.40 6.06 -0.68
N ALA A 43 -18.90 7.02 -1.48
CA ALA A 43 -19.40 6.74 -2.83
C ALA A 43 -18.27 6.28 -3.75
N ALA A 44 -17.07 6.88 -3.63
CA ALA A 44 -15.90 6.45 -4.37
C ALA A 44 -15.50 5.00 -4.02
N VAL A 45 -15.50 4.63 -2.74
CA VAL A 45 -15.24 3.26 -2.28
C VAL A 45 -16.23 2.29 -2.91
N ASN A 46 -17.53 2.57 -2.88
CA ASN A 46 -18.55 1.69 -3.46
C ASN A 46 -18.32 1.48 -4.97
N ALA A 47 -18.07 2.55 -5.71
CA ALA A 47 -17.83 2.47 -7.15
C ALA A 47 -16.54 1.70 -7.49
N TYR A 48 -15.47 1.90 -6.72
CA TYR A 48 -14.24 1.13 -6.92
C TYR A 48 -14.40 -0.34 -6.51
N GLN A 49 -15.18 -0.67 -5.47
CA GLN A 49 -15.51 -2.06 -5.13
C GLN A 49 -16.25 -2.76 -6.26
N THR A 50 -17.23 -2.07 -6.89
CA THR A 50 -17.89 -2.58 -8.10
C THR A 50 -16.87 -2.84 -9.21
N ALA A 51 -15.99 -1.88 -9.49
CA ALA A 51 -14.93 -2.06 -10.48
C ALA A 51 -13.98 -3.24 -10.17
N VAL A 52 -13.65 -3.48 -8.90
CA VAL A 52 -12.86 -4.64 -8.46
C VAL A 52 -13.61 -5.94 -8.71
N SER A 53 -14.91 -6.00 -8.41
CA SER A 53 -15.72 -7.21 -8.65
C SER A 53 -15.83 -7.57 -10.14
N GLU A 54 -15.87 -6.57 -11.01
CA GLU A 54 -15.97 -6.74 -12.46
C GLU A 54 -14.61 -7.04 -13.11
N LYS A 55 -13.50 -6.47 -12.58
CA LYS A 55 -12.14 -6.71 -13.05
C LYS A 55 -11.14 -6.84 -11.90
N PRO A 56 -11.04 -8.03 -11.28
CA PRO A 56 -10.21 -8.27 -10.09
C PRO A 56 -8.70 -8.30 -10.37
N GLU A 57 -8.27 -8.27 -11.64
CA GLU A 57 -6.86 -8.24 -12.01
C GLU A 57 -6.36 -6.82 -12.34
N ASN A 58 -7.17 -5.78 -12.11
CA ASN A 58 -6.75 -4.41 -12.39
C ASN A 58 -6.05 -3.76 -11.17
N PRO A 59 -4.71 -3.57 -11.20
CA PRO A 59 -3.99 -3.00 -10.08
C PRO A 59 -4.37 -1.53 -9.79
N ILE A 60 -4.76 -0.75 -10.81
CA ILE A 60 -5.15 0.66 -10.67
C ILE A 60 -6.42 0.78 -9.81
N THR A 61 -7.38 -0.13 -10.00
CA THR A 61 -8.61 -0.10 -9.21
C THR A 61 -8.32 -0.31 -7.71
N TYR A 62 -7.39 -1.20 -7.37
CA TYR A 62 -6.98 -1.42 -5.99
C TYR A 62 -6.22 -0.22 -5.41
N HIS A 63 -5.38 0.46 -6.18
CA HIS A 63 -4.72 1.69 -5.74
C HIS A 63 -5.74 2.80 -5.46
N ASN A 64 -6.71 3.02 -6.35
CA ASN A 64 -7.78 3.99 -6.15
C ASN A 64 -8.66 3.65 -4.95
N LEU A 65 -9.00 2.36 -4.79
CA LEU A 65 -9.76 1.86 -3.65
C LEU A 65 -9.01 2.07 -2.33
N GLY A 66 -7.71 1.79 -2.31
CA GLY A 66 -6.85 2.03 -1.15
C GLY A 66 -6.78 3.50 -0.79
N THR A 67 -6.67 4.37 -1.79
CA THR A 67 -6.66 5.82 -1.60
C THR A 67 -7.99 6.33 -1.04
N ALA A 68 -9.12 5.82 -1.51
CA ALA A 68 -10.44 6.15 -0.97
C ALA A 68 -10.61 5.64 0.47
N TYR A 69 -10.17 4.41 0.77
CA TYR A 69 -10.17 3.90 2.14
C TYR A 69 -9.32 4.73 3.09
N TYR A 70 -8.16 5.21 2.63
CA TYR A 70 -7.30 6.09 3.42
C TYR A 70 -8.02 7.40 3.77
N LYS A 71 -8.76 7.99 2.81
CA LYS A 71 -9.49 9.25 3.02
C LYS A 71 -10.63 9.12 4.04
N ILE A 72 -11.28 7.96 4.14
CA ILE A 72 -12.28 7.69 5.18
C ILE A 72 -11.69 7.14 6.49
N GLY A 73 -10.36 7.14 6.63
CA GLY A 73 -9.68 6.67 7.85
C GLY A 73 -9.62 5.15 8.02
N ASN A 74 -10.03 4.37 7.02
CA ASN A 74 -9.94 2.91 7.08
C ASN A 74 -8.55 2.42 6.64
N PHE A 75 -7.55 2.72 7.45
CA PHE A 75 -6.14 2.47 7.12
C PHE A 75 -5.80 0.99 6.93
N ARG A 76 -6.49 0.09 7.63
CA ARG A 76 -6.32 -1.36 7.46
C ARG A 76 -6.73 -1.80 6.06
N LYS A 77 -7.94 -1.42 5.62
CA LYS A 77 -8.40 -1.73 4.25
C LYS A 77 -7.57 -1.00 3.19
N ALA A 78 -7.11 0.22 3.48
CA ALA A 78 -6.20 0.95 2.60
C ALA A 78 -4.90 0.18 2.37
N SER A 79 -4.23 -0.24 3.45
CA SER A 79 -3.01 -1.04 3.41
C SER A 79 -3.18 -2.32 2.59
N THR A 80 -4.24 -3.10 2.86
CA THR A 80 -4.56 -4.32 2.09
C THR A 80 -4.78 -4.03 0.61
N ALA A 81 -5.50 -2.96 0.27
CA ALA A 81 -5.75 -2.59 -1.12
C ALA A 81 -4.47 -2.16 -1.84
N PHE A 82 -3.58 -1.38 -1.21
CA PHE A 82 -2.29 -1.02 -1.80
C PHE A 82 -1.38 -2.24 -2.00
N GLN A 83 -1.30 -3.14 -1.02
CA GLN A 83 -0.57 -4.41 -1.16
C GLN A 83 -1.13 -5.24 -2.32
N THR A 84 -2.46 -5.33 -2.43
CA THR A 84 -3.10 -6.05 -3.54
C THR A 84 -2.77 -5.39 -4.88
N SER A 85 -2.76 -4.06 -4.95
CA SER A 85 -2.36 -3.33 -6.16
C SER A 85 -0.95 -3.71 -6.63
N LEU A 86 0.03 -3.71 -5.70
CA LEU A 86 1.41 -4.11 -5.98
C LEU A 86 1.52 -5.58 -6.41
N LEU A 87 0.70 -6.47 -5.84
CA LEU A 87 0.68 -7.90 -6.20
C LEU A 87 0.07 -8.16 -7.58
N LYS A 88 -0.87 -7.32 -8.04
CA LYS A 88 -1.59 -7.51 -9.31
C LYS A 88 -0.79 -7.10 -10.55
N GLY A 89 0.43 -6.61 -10.39
CA GLY A 89 1.39 -6.46 -11.48
C GLY A 89 1.65 -5.00 -11.88
N ASP A 90 1.78 -4.75 -13.19
CA ASP A 90 2.31 -3.49 -13.73
C ASP A 90 1.44 -2.29 -13.33
N THR A 91 1.93 -1.55 -12.34
CA THR A 91 1.39 -0.29 -11.89
C THR A 91 2.17 0.81 -12.59
N HIS A 92 1.49 1.81 -13.15
CA HIS A 92 2.21 2.92 -13.82
C HIS A 92 3.06 3.74 -12.83
N ASN A 93 2.78 3.66 -11.53
CA ASN A 93 3.52 4.37 -10.50
C ASN A 93 3.64 3.56 -9.19
N PRO A 94 4.52 2.54 -9.15
CA PRO A 94 4.71 1.73 -7.95
C PRO A 94 5.27 2.54 -6.77
N ALA A 95 6.07 3.58 -7.04
CA ALA A 95 6.64 4.44 -6.00
C ALA A 95 5.54 5.11 -5.16
N ASP A 96 4.54 5.70 -5.81
CA ASP A 96 3.39 6.31 -5.14
C ASP A 96 2.57 5.28 -4.33
N ILE A 97 2.47 4.04 -4.81
CA ILE A 97 1.70 3.00 -4.12
C ILE A 97 2.44 2.56 -2.85
N TYR A 98 3.76 2.36 -2.92
CA TYR A 98 4.58 2.10 -1.73
C TYR A 98 4.53 3.26 -0.74
N TYR A 99 4.60 4.50 -1.21
CA TYR A 99 4.46 5.68 -0.35
C TYR A 99 3.10 5.71 0.36
N ASN A 100 2.00 5.48 -0.36
CA ASN A 100 0.65 5.44 0.21
C ASN A 100 0.44 4.25 1.15
N LEU A 101 1.04 3.09 0.86
CA LEU A 101 1.09 1.95 1.77
C LEU A 101 1.81 2.30 3.06
N GLY A 102 2.96 2.96 2.97
CA GLY A 102 3.71 3.47 4.11
C GLY A 102 2.86 4.44 4.95
N ASN A 103 2.14 5.36 4.31
CA ASN A 103 1.22 6.28 5.00
C ASN A 103 0.11 5.53 5.74
N ALA A 104 -0.49 4.50 5.13
CA ALA A 104 -1.53 3.70 5.77
C ALA A 104 -0.99 2.91 6.98
N GLN A 105 0.17 2.28 6.84
CA GLN A 105 0.85 1.56 7.92
C GLN A 105 1.29 2.49 9.06
N PHE A 106 1.75 3.69 8.73
CA PHE A 106 2.11 4.72 9.69
C PHE A 106 0.90 5.12 10.55
N GLN A 107 -0.26 5.32 9.94
CA GLN A 107 -1.50 5.63 10.66
C GLN A 107 -1.96 4.47 11.55
N LEU A 108 -1.66 3.23 11.17
CA LEU A 108 -1.86 2.03 11.99
C LEU A 108 -0.82 1.89 13.12
N ARG A 109 0.16 2.80 13.22
CA ARG A 109 1.32 2.73 14.12
C ARG A 109 2.21 1.50 13.89
N ASP A 110 2.08 0.86 12.73
CA ASP A 110 3.01 -0.17 12.28
C ASP A 110 4.22 0.53 11.63
N TYR A 111 5.03 1.16 12.48
CA TYR A 111 6.15 1.97 12.01
C TYR A 111 7.22 1.12 11.31
N THR A 112 7.38 -0.14 11.70
CA THR A 112 8.32 -1.07 11.04
C THR A 112 7.90 -1.31 9.59
N ALA A 113 6.64 -1.67 9.35
CA ALA A 113 6.15 -1.86 7.99
C ALA A 113 6.16 -0.54 7.19
N ALA A 114 5.80 0.57 7.82
CA ALA A 114 5.84 1.89 7.18
C ALA A 114 7.25 2.26 6.70
N ILE A 115 8.28 2.01 7.53
CA ILE A 115 9.69 2.22 7.16
C ILE A 115 10.04 1.42 5.90
N MET A 116 9.70 0.14 5.85
CA MET A 116 9.98 -0.72 4.69
C MET A 116 9.31 -0.18 3.43
N SER A 117 8.03 0.20 3.52
CA SER A 117 7.28 0.75 2.39
C SER A 117 7.85 2.09 1.90
N TYR A 118 8.26 2.99 2.80
CA TYR A 118 8.90 4.24 2.39
C TYR A 118 10.28 4.02 1.78
N GLU A 119 11.05 3.06 2.27
CA GLU A 119 12.34 2.68 1.65
C GLU A 119 12.12 2.13 0.24
N ASP A 120 11.12 1.27 0.03
CA ASP A 120 10.78 0.74 -1.30
C ASP A 120 10.30 1.85 -2.25
N ALA A 121 9.53 2.84 -1.75
CA ALA A 121 9.17 4.03 -2.50
C ALA A 121 10.40 4.85 -2.92
N LEU A 122 11.36 5.04 -2.01
CA LEU A 122 12.59 5.81 -2.26
C LEU A 122 13.60 5.08 -3.14
N ASP A 123 13.59 3.75 -3.17
CA ASP A 123 14.38 2.97 -4.13
C ASP A 123 13.90 3.21 -5.57
N LEU A 124 12.60 3.46 -5.76
CA LEU A 124 11.98 3.76 -7.05
C LEU A 124 12.02 5.26 -7.40
N ASN A 125 11.83 6.13 -6.40
CA ASN A 125 11.93 7.59 -6.53
C ASN A 125 12.82 8.19 -5.42
N PRO A 126 14.16 8.24 -5.63
CA PRO A 126 15.10 8.72 -4.61
C PRO A 126 14.97 10.22 -4.26
N HIS A 127 14.18 10.97 -5.01
CA HIS A 127 14.02 12.41 -4.86
C HIS A 127 12.73 12.82 -4.15
N ASP A 128 11.87 11.86 -3.79
CA ASP A 128 10.66 12.11 -3.02
C ASP A 128 11.01 12.69 -1.63
N SER A 129 10.66 13.97 -1.42
CA SER A 129 10.90 14.66 -0.15
C SER A 129 9.95 14.20 0.95
N ASP A 130 8.71 13.87 0.59
CA ASP A 130 7.66 13.50 1.53
C ASP A 130 7.93 12.10 2.07
N ALA A 131 8.32 11.17 1.20
CA ALA A 131 8.72 9.83 1.62
C ALA A 131 9.97 9.86 2.54
N LYS A 132 10.95 10.74 2.29
CA LYS A 132 12.10 10.93 3.20
C LYS A 132 11.68 11.47 4.56
N HIS A 133 10.80 12.48 4.57
CA HIS A 133 10.29 13.07 5.79
C HIS A 133 9.52 12.03 6.62
N ASN A 134 8.60 11.31 5.99
CA ASN A 134 7.78 10.30 6.67
C ASN A 134 8.62 9.11 7.13
N LEU A 135 9.65 8.70 6.39
CA LEU A 135 10.61 7.68 6.81
C LEU A 135 11.35 8.11 8.09
N ALA A 136 11.87 9.35 8.13
CA ALA A 136 12.56 9.87 9.30
C ALA A 136 11.63 9.93 10.52
N LEU A 137 10.39 10.38 10.33
CA LEU A 137 9.38 10.43 11.37
C LEU A 137 9.01 9.01 11.88
N ALA A 138 8.80 8.05 10.97
CA ALA A 138 8.49 6.67 11.32
C ALA A 138 9.61 6.04 12.16
N ARG A 139 10.87 6.28 11.82
CA ARG A 139 12.04 5.82 12.61
C ARG A 139 12.09 6.43 13.99
N GLN A 140 11.83 7.74 14.10
CA GLN A 140 11.78 8.41 15.40
C GLN A 140 10.68 7.83 16.29
N LEU A 141 9.48 7.64 15.74
CA LEU A 141 8.35 7.07 16.48
C LEU A 141 8.55 5.60 16.84
N LEU A 142 9.15 4.80 15.95
CA LEU A 142 9.54 3.43 16.27
C LEU A 142 10.51 3.41 17.46
N LYS A 143 11.55 4.25 17.44
CA LYS A 143 12.50 4.35 18.56
C LYS A 143 11.81 4.75 19.87
N GLN A 144 10.89 5.71 19.82
CA GLN A 144 10.11 6.13 20.98
C GLN A 144 9.22 4.99 21.50
N GLN A 145 8.53 4.27 20.60
CA GLN A 145 7.70 3.12 20.95
C GLN A 145 8.52 2.04 21.65
N LEU A 146 9.70 1.69 21.12
CA LEU A 146 10.58 0.70 21.74
C LEU A 146 11.06 1.15 23.13
N ASN A 147 11.43 2.42 23.30
CA ASN A 147 11.83 2.95 24.60
C ASN A 147 10.70 2.88 25.64
N MET A 148 9.46 3.21 25.24
CA MET A 148 8.28 3.11 26.12
C MET A 148 8.01 1.66 26.53
N THR A 149 8.08 0.72 25.58
CA THR A 149 7.93 -0.72 25.87
C THR A 149 8.98 -1.20 26.88
N GLN A 150 10.24 -0.79 26.70
CA GLN A 150 11.32 -1.15 27.65
C GLN A 150 11.12 -0.55 29.05
N GLN A 151 10.60 0.67 29.15
CA GLN A 151 10.29 1.30 30.44
C GLN A 151 9.13 0.59 31.15
N GLN A 152 8.04 0.31 30.42
CA GLN A 152 6.90 -0.43 30.95
C GLN A 152 7.31 -1.83 31.44
N GLN A 153 8.20 -2.51 30.70
CA GLN A 153 8.73 -3.82 31.09
C GLN A 153 9.62 -3.77 32.36
N LYS A 154 10.40 -2.70 32.56
CA LYS A 154 11.17 -2.51 33.80
C LYS A 154 10.27 -2.28 35.01
N GLU A 155 9.24 -1.46 34.84
CA GLU A 155 8.26 -1.16 35.90
C GLU A 155 7.35 -2.36 36.22
N SER A 156 7.05 -3.22 35.23
CA SER A 156 6.33 -4.48 35.45
C SER A 156 7.22 -5.60 35.99
N GLY A 157 8.51 -5.62 35.58
CA GLY A 157 9.51 -6.58 36.04
C GLY A 157 9.96 -6.38 37.48
N GLU A 158 9.82 -5.16 38.04
CA GLU A 158 9.93 -4.93 39.49
C GLU A 158 8.78 -5.55 40.30
N LYS A 159 7.73 -6.10 39.65
CA LYS A 159 6.58 -6.72 40.33
C LYS A 159 6.44 -8.24 40.17
N THR A 160 7.17 -8.94 39.31
CA THR A 160 7.15 -10.43 39.31
C THR A 160 8.34 -11.04 38.56
N GLU A 161 9.13 -11.86 39.25
CA GLU A 161 10.29 -12.60 38.72
C GLU A 161 9.92 -13.84 37.86
N GLU A 162 8.67 -14.01 37.37
CA GLU A 162 8.21 -15.29 36.78
C GLU A 162 7.66 -15.24 35.34
N ALA A 163 7.74 -14.12 34.61
CA ALA A 163 7.11 -13.97 33.29
C ALA A 163 8.06 -14.02 32.07
N GLU A 164 9.04 -14.92 32.05
CA GLU A 164 10.05 -15.03 30.98
C GLU A 164 9.56 -15.70 29.67
N ASN A 165 8.26 -16.02 29.51
CA ASN A 165 7.76 -16.85 28.39
C ASN A 165 6.45 -16.37 27.73
N ASP A 166 6.27 -15.07 27.46
CA ASP A 166 5.19 -14.58 26.56
C ASP A 166 5.75 -14.31 25.14
N PRO A 167 5.32 -15.07 24.11
CA PRO A 167 5.82 -14.97 22.73
C PRO A 167 5.45 -13.66 22.01
N THR A 168 4.72 -12.74 22.65
CA THR A 168 4.45 -11.39 22.12
C THR A 168 5.38 -10.30 22.69
N ASN A 169 6.27 -10.66 23.62
CA ASN A 169 7.24 -9.74 24.22
C ASN A 169 8.56 -9.71 23.43
N LEU A 170 8.79 -8.66 22.64
CA LEU A 170 10.15 -8.37 22.18
C LEU A 170 11.01 -7.95 23.38
N SER A 171 11.97 -8.79 23.72
CA SER A 171 13.06 -8.52 24.65
C SER A 171 13.92 -7.35 24.17
N LYS A 172 14.65 -6.71 25.09
CA LYS A 172 15.61 -5.65 24.77
C LYS A 172 16.56 -6.06 23.63
N ALA A 173 17.03 -7.31 23.65
CA ALA A 173 17.91 -7.86 22.62
C ALA A 173 17.23 -7.91 21.23
N GLU A 174 15.97 -8.34 21.15
CA GLU A 174 15.22 -8.37 19.90
C GLU A 174 14.96 -6.96 19.35
N THR A 175 14.73 -5.98 20.22
CA THR A 175 14.58 -4.58 19.79
C THR A 175 15.89 -4.00 19.22
N GLU A 176 17.03 -4.32 19.83
CA GLU A 176 18.35 -3.91 19.33
C GLU A 176 18.67 -4.59 18.01
N GLN A 177 18.38 -5.89 17.89
CA GLN A 177 18.52 -6.64 16.64
C GLN A 177 17.65 -6.05 15.51
N LEU A 178 16.40 -5.68 15.79
CA LEU A 178 15.52 -5.08 14.79
C LEU A 178 16.08 -3.73 14.29
N LEU A 179 16.55 -2.87 15.19
CA LEU A 179 17.15 -1.58 14.83
C LEU A 179 18.45 -1.77 14.03
N GLU A 180 19.27 -2.75 14.40
CA GLU A 180 20.48 -3.10 13.66
C GLU A 180 20.15 -3.59 12.25
N LEU A 181 19.15 -4.48 12.11
CA LEU A 181 18.69 -4.99 10.83
C LEU A 181 18.18 -3.87 9.90
N LEU A 182 17.38 -2.94 10.42
CA LEU A 182 16.91 -1.79 9.64
C LEU A 182 18.07 -0.90 9.19
N THR A 183 19.03 -0.63 10.07
CA THR A 183 20.22 0.18 9.76
C THR A 183 21.11 -0.51 8.72
N LYS A 184 21.27 -1.83 8.84
CA LYS A 184 22.03 -2.64 7.89
C LYS A 184 21.38 -2.63 6.51
N ASN A 185 20.06 -2.82 6.46
CA ASN A 185 19.30 -2.78 5.20
C ASN A 185 19.45 -1.42 4.51
N GLU A 186 19.31 -0.32 5.25
CA GLU A 186 19.54 1.03 4.73
C GLU A 186 20.95 1.19 4.13
N ASN A 187 21.99 0.77 4.86
CA ASN A 187 23.36 0.87 4.39
C ASN A 187 23.59 0.07 3.10
N GLN A 188 23.02 -1.14 3.02
CA GLN A 188 23.08 -1.97 1.81
C GLN A 188 22.38 -1.29 0.63
N ARG A 189 21.18 -0.72 0.84
CA ARG A 189 20.45 0.04 -0.18
C ARG A 189 21.25 1.25 -0.66
N ARG A 190 21.80 2.04 0.27
CA ARG A 190 22.67 3.21 -0.07
C ARG A 190 23.88 2.81 -0.91
N GLN A 191 24.55 1.72 -0.56
CA GLN A 191 25.69 1.22 -1.34
C GLN A 191 25.26 0.78 -2.75
N LYS A 192 24.11 0.10 -2.88
CA LYS A 192 23.55 -0.30 -4.18
C LYS A 192 23.26 0.92 -5.06
N ILE A 193 22.64 1.95 -4.51
CA ILE A 193 22.36 3.21 -5.21
C ILE A 193 23.67 3.90 -5.63
N LEU A 194 24.67 3.96 -4.75
CA LEU A 194 25.97 4.55 -5.06
C LEU A 194 26.67 3.80 -6.20
N LYS A 195 26.65 2.47 -6.15
CA LYS A 195 27.20 1.61 -7.22
C LYS A 195 26.48 1.86 -8.54
N GLN A 196 25.15 1.89 -8.54
CA GLN A 196 24.37 2.17 -9.75
C GLN A 196 24.68 3.56 -10.32
N LYS A 197 24.86 4.57 -9.48
CA LYS A 197 25.29 5.91 -9.91
C LYS A 197 26.66 5.90 -10.56
N LEU A 198 27.64 5.23 -9.95
CA LEU A 198 28.98 5.04 -10.50
C LEU A 198 28.93 4.31 -11.86
N ASP A 199 28.14 3.25 -11.97
CA ASP A 199 27.97 2.48 -13.20
C ASP A 199 27.27 3.30 -14.31
N SER A 200 26.28 4.12 -13.94
CA SER A 200 25.57 5.01 -14.89
C SER A 200 26.40 6.23 -15.33
N GLY A 201 27.29 6.72 -14.47
CA GLY A 201 28.20 7.84 -14.75
C GLY A 201 29.47 7.45 -15.54
N TYR A 202 29.65 6.16 -15.84
CA TYR A 202 30.77 5.65 -16.63
C TYR A 202 30.38 5.27 -18.08
N ARG A 203 29.37 5.93 -18.66
CA ARG A 203 29.31 6.10 -20.12
C ARG A 203 29.97 7.43 -20.46
N ARG A 204 31.30 7.50 -20.28
CA ARG A 204 32.08 8.57 -20.91
C ARG A 204 31.94 8.39 -22.40
N ASP A 205 31.39 9.43 -23.02
CA ASP A 205 31.51 9.76 -24.43
C ASP A 205 32.89 9.32 -24.92
N LYS A 206 32.94 8.21 -25.64
CA LYS A 206 34.04 7.91 -26.54
C LYS A 206 33.71 8.62 -27.83
N ASP A 207 33.87 9.93 -27.78
CA ASP A 207 34.15 10.72 -28.97
C ASP A 207 35.53 10.28 -29.47
N TRP A 208 35.51 9.44 -30.49
CA TRP A 208 36.52 9.39 -31.55
C TRP A 208 35.82 9.21 -32.89
#